data_AF-A0AAW3I0H4-F1
#
_entry.id   AF-A0AAW3I0H4-F1
#
_cell.length_a   1.000
_cell.length_b   1.000
_cell.length_c   1.000
_cell.angle_alpha   90.00
_cell.angle_beta   90.00
_cell.angle_gamma   90.00
#
_symmetry.space_group_name_H-M   'P 1'
#
loop_
_entity.id
_entity.type
_entity.pdbx_description
1 polymer ?
#
loop_
_entity_poly.entity_id
_entity_poly.type
_entity_poly.pdbx_seq_one_letter_code
_entity_poly.pdbx_strand_id
1 'polypeptide(L)'
;MSAIRRSIAKFANACVKLLPSAPRPAQGGEPRREPKRNHAAIASPWRIYRIYARPGHLLMRNEQGRILDLGVMKGEEPNLTYRLFARDLQGKGFATRTLLLEDIARRIEAGEVSKELLNLPEWDQPLGADLDRGTHTDVSMKLGR
;
A
#
# COMPACT_ATOMS: atom_id res chain seq x y z
N MET A 1 -34.90 31.14 12.71
CA MET A 1 -33.63 31.20 11.95
C MET A 1 -32.62 31.92 12.85
N SER A 2 -31.37 31.54 13.09
CA SER A 2 -30.46 30.52 12.56
C SER A 2 -29.31 30.39 13.58
N ALA A 3 -29.00 29.15 13.95
CA ALA A 3 -27.73 28.58 14.40
C ALA A 3 -26.73 29.40 15.26
N ILE A 4 -26.65 29.02 16.53
CA ILE A 4 -25.49 29.22 17.41
C ILE A 4 -24.32 28.41 16.85
N ARG A 5 -23.32 29.08 16.24
CA ARG A 5 -22.07 28.44 15.85
C ARG A 5 -21.13 28.36 17.04
N ARG A 6 -20.82 27.12 17.42
CA ARG A 6 -19.87 26.75 18.47
C ARG A 6 -18.45 27.13 18.06
N SER A 7 -17.81 27.83 18.99
CA SER A 7 -16.36 27.91 19.24
C SER A 7 -15.73 26.51 19.31
N ILE A 8 -14.50 26.36 18.79
CA ILE A 8 -13.31 25.77 19.46
C ILE A 8 -12.13 26.08 18.53
N ALA A 9 -11.42 27.17 18.84
CA ALA A 9 -10.06 27.38 18.39
C ALA A 9 -9.16 27.31 19.62
N LYS A 10 -8.07 26.55 19.50
CA LYS A 10 -6.88 26.57 20.38
C LYS A 10 -7.05 26.00 21.79
N PHE A 11 -6.93 24.68 21.92
CA PHE A 11 -6.41 24.05 23.15
C PHE A 11 -5.64 22.77 22.81
N ALA A 12 -4.31 22.87 22.73
CA ALA A 12 -3.37 21.79 23.05
C ALA A 12 -1.94 22.35 23.00
N ASN A 13 -1.62 23.27 23.91
CA ASN A 13 -0.24 23.70 24.14
C ASN A 13 0.04 23.67 25.64
N ALA A 14 -0.04 22.48 26.24
CA ALA A 14 0.25 22.28 27.66
C ALA A 14 0.58 20.80 28.00
N CYS A 15 1.52 20.18 27.28
CA CYS A 15 2.21 18.97 27.76
C CYS A 15 3.72 19.03 27.45
N VAL A 16 4.36 20.20 27.61
CA VAL A 16 5.80 20.39 27.35
C VAL A 16 6.60 20.56 28.66
N LYS A 17 6.08 20.09 29.79
CA LYS A 17 6.83 20.12 31.06
C LYS A 17 6.78 18.77 31.74
N LEU A 18 7.75 17.92 31.37
CA LEU A 18 8.43 16.90 32.18
C LEU A 18 8.93 15.77 31.25
N LEU A 19 9.86 16.11 30.36
CA LEU A 19 10.77 15.12 29.80
C LEU A 19 12.18 15.51 30.22
N PRO A 20 12.99 14.59 30.78
CA PRO A 20 14.37 14.87 31.16
C PRO A 20 15.18 15.28 29.93
N SER A 21 16.07 16.25 30.14
CA SER A 21 16.92 16.83 29.09
C SER A 21 17.77 15.73 28.42
N ALA A 22 17.66 15.60 27.10
CA ALA A 22 18.47 14.66 26.33
C ALA A 22 19.94 15.10 26.33
N PRO A 23 20.92 14.18 26.47
CA PRO A 23 22.32 14.52 26.32
C PRO A 23 22.64 14.94 24.88
N ARG A 24 23.55 15.91 24.74
CA ARG A 24 24.01 16.45 23.45
C ARG A 24 24.58 15.33 22.58
N PRO A 25 24.29 15.29 21.26
CA PRO A 25 24.90 14.31 20.37
C PRO A 25 26.39 14.61 20.21
N ALA A 26 27.22 13.59 20.40
CA ALA A 26 28.62 13.62 20.01
C ALA A 26 28.72 13.75 18.48
N GLN A 27 29.52 14.70 18.01
CA GLN A 27 29.94 14.79 16.62
C GLN A 27 30.83 13.60 16.28
N GLY A 28 30.55 12.94 15.16
CA GLY A 28 31.48 12.02 14.49
C GLY A 28 31.02 10.57 14.47
N GLY A 29 30.50 10.14 13.32
CA GLY A 29 30.25 8.74 13.01
C GLY A 29 29.27 8.60 11.86
N GLU A 30 29.71 7.99 10.76
CA GLU A 30 28.90 7.68 9.57
C GLU A 30 27.52 7.09 9.91
N PRO A 31 26.48 7.32 9.08
CA PRO A 31 25.18 6.72 9.29
C PRO A 31 25.27 5.22 9.02
N ARG A 32 25.59 4.46 10.07
CA ARG A 32 25.49 3.00 10.07
C ARG A 32 24.02 2.66 9.86
N ARG A 33 23.68 2.16 8.66
CA ARG A 33 22.35 1.64 8.34
C ARG A 33 21.91 0.69 9.45
N GLU A 34 20.92 1.10 10.23
CA GLU A 34 20.32 0.22 11.23
C GLU A 34 19.83 -1.06 10.52
N PRO A 35 20.18 -2.25 11.02
CA PRO A 35 19.61 -3.47 10.49
C PRO A 35 18.10 -3.42 10.70
N LYS A 36 17.33 -3.67 9.63
CA LYS A 36 15.86 -3.75 9.63
C LYS A 36 15.40 -4.47 10.91
N ARG A 37 14.77 -3.74 11.83
CA ARG A 37 14.17 -4.32 13.04
C ARG A 37 13.16 -5.38 12.61
N ASN A 38 13.54 -6.65 12.74
CA ASN A 38 12.63 -7.78 12.65
C ASN A 38 11.68 -7.70 13.85
N HIS A 39 10.55 -7.00 13.68
CA HIS A 39 9.47 -6.91 14.67
C HIS A 39 8.73 -8.25 14.72
N ALA A 40 9.38 -9.28 15.26
CA ALA A 40 8.78 -10.59 15.50
C ALA A 40 7.76 -10.58 16.65
N ALA A 41 7.66 -9.49 17.42
CA ALA A 41 6.85 -9.42 18.63
C ALA A 41 5.33 -9.30 18.38
N ILE A 42 4.89 -8.91 17.18
CA ILE A 42 3.48 -8.95 16.76
C ILE A 42 3.44 -9.29 15.27
N ALA A 43 3.51 -10.59 14.94
CA ALA A 43 3.16 -11.03 13.60
C ALA A 43 1.64 -10.89 13.43
N SER A 44 1.19 -9.72 12.98
CA SER A 44 -0.20 -9.53 12.59
C SER A 44 -0.57 -10.59 11.54
N PRO A 45 -1.72 -11.27 11.68
CA PRO A 45 -2.19 -12.17 10.63
C PRO A 45 -2.60 -11.39 9.39
N TRP A 46 -2.77 -10.07 9.50
CA TRP A 46 -3.12 -9.19 8.38
C TRP A 46 -1.88 -8.67 7.68
N ARG A 47 -1.92 -8.72 6.35
CA ARG A 47 -0.96 -8.13 5.44
C ARG A 47 -1.60 -6.99 4.68
N ILE A 48 -0.92 -5.86 4.64
CA ILE A 48 -1.36 -4.70 3.88
C ILE A 48 -0.56 -4.61 2.58
N TYR A 49 -1.27 -4.47 1.48
CA TYR A 49 -0.70 -4.29 0.15
C TYR A 49 -1.26 -3.04 -0.50
N ARG A 50 -0.44 -2.38 -1.32
CA ARG A 50 -0.90 -1.31 -2.22
C ARG A 50 -0.83 -1.80 -3.66
N ILE A 51 -1.93 -1.71 -4.38
CA ILE A 51 -2.03 -2.14 -5.78
C ILE A 51 -2.04 -0.91 -6.66
N TYR A 52 -1.23 -0.91 -7.71
CA TYR A 52 -1.09 0.18 -8.65
C TYR A 52 -1.55 -0.26 -10.04
N ALA A 53 -2.34 0.58 -10.68
CA ALA A 53 -2.62 0.46 -12.11
C ALA A 53 -1.64 1.34 -12.90
N ARG A 54 -0.86 0.73 -13.80
CA ARG A 54 0.00 1.41 -14.76
C ARG A 54 -0.32 0.95 -16.18
N PRO A 55 -0.04 1.77 -17.20
CA PRO A 55 -0.20 1.33 -18.59
C PRO A 55 0.52 -0.01 -18.80
N GLY A 56 -0.21 -1.05 -19.19
CA GLY A 56 0.34 -2.40 -19.41
C GLY A 56 0.52 -3.26 -18.16
N HIS A 57 0.53 -2.70 -16.95
CA HIS A 57 1.00 -3.39 -15.75
C HIS A 57 0.10 -3.17 -14.53
N LEU A 58 -0.05 -4.24 -13.75
CA LEU A 58 -0.58 -4.20 -12.39
C LEU A 58 0.55 -4.56 -11.44
N LEU A 59 0.82 -3.66 -10.50
CA LEU A 59 1.92 -3.82 -9.57
C LEU A 59 1.38 -3.86 -8.14
N MET A 60 2.07 -4.56 -7.26
CA MET A 60 1.72 -4.64 -5.85
C MET A 60 2.92 -4.29 -4.98
N ARG A 61 2.76 -3.36 -4.03
CA ARG A 61 3.74 -3.09 -2.99
C ARG A 61 3.35 -3.80 -1.72
N ASN A 62 4.29 -4.56 -1.17
CA ASN A 62 4.11 -5.19 0.14
C ASN A 62 4.56 -4.29 1.30
N GLU A 63 4.35 -4.75 2.51
CA GLU A 63 4.72 -4.06 3.75
C GLU A 63 6.22 -3.77 3.88
N GLN A 64 7.06 -4.56 3.21
CA GLN A 64 8.51 -4.36 3.18
C GLN A 64 8.95 -3.33 2.14
N GLY A 65 7.99 -2.75 1.41
CA GLY A 65 8.19 -1.79 0.34
C GLY A 65 8.65 -2.39 -0.97
N ARG A 66 8.69 -3.73 -1.11
CA ARG A 66 9.05 -4.40 -2.36
C ARG A 66 7.89 -4.30 -3.35
N ILE A 67 8.23 -4.16 -4.62
CA ILE A 67 7.27 -4.11 -5.71
C ILE A 67 7.25 -5.47 -6.40
N LEU A 68 6.06 -6.02 -6.54
CA LEU A 68 5.79 -7.33 -7.08
C LEU A 68 4.95 -7.17 -8.34
N ASP A 69 5.21 -8.03 -9.32
CA ASP A 69 4.42 -8.07 -10.54
C ASP A 69 3.12 -8.83 -10.28
N LEU A 70 2.01 -8.11 -10.23
CA LEU A 70 0.69 -8.68 -9.94
C LEU A 70 0.02 -9.19 -11.22
N GLY A 71 0.33 -8.59 -12.36
CA GLY A 71 -0.31 -8.94 -13.63
C GLY A 71 -0.30 -7.82 -14.65
N VAL A 72 -1.20 -7.92 -15.61
CA VAL A 72 -1.28 -7.00 -16.74
C VAL A 72 -2.65 -6.34 -16.82
N MET A 73 -2.66 -5.07 -17.18
CA MET A 73 -3.85 -4.31 -17.54
C MET A 73 -3.79 -3.97 -19.03
N LYS A 74 -4.89 -4.20 -19.76
CA LYS A 74 -5.00 -3.93 -21.20
C LYS A 74 -6.26 -3.14 -21.50
N GLY A 75 -6.24 -2.48 -22.66
CA GLY A 75 -7.32 -1.62 -23.13
C GLY A 75 -7.15 -0.17 -22.67
N GLU A 76 -8.13 0.65 -23.03
CA GLU A 76 -8.22 2.05 -22.66
C GLU A 76 -9.58 2.28 -21.98
N GLU A 77 -9.69 3.33 -21.17
CA GLU A 77 -10.98 3.72 -20.58
C GLU A 77 -11.95 4.13 -21.72
N PRO A 78 -13.19 3.63 -21.76
CA PRO A 78 -13.92 2.91 -20.70
C PRO A 78 -13.98 1.37 -20.86
N ASN A 79 -13.05 0.74 -21.57
CA ASN A 79 -13.02 -0.70 -21.84
C ASN A 79 -11.71 -1.34 -21.34
N LEU A 80 -11.44 -1.20 -20.04
CA LEU A 80 -10.28 -1.82 -19.42
C LEU A 80 -10.52 -3.30 -19.10
N THR A 81 -9.43 -4.05 -19.16
CA THR A 81 -9.36 -5.47 -18.83
C THR A 81 -8.11 -5.75 -18.01
N TYR A 82 -8.14 -6.78 -17.18
CA TYR A 82 -6.95 -7.24 -16.48
C TYR A 82 -6.82 -8.75 -16.49
N ARG A 83 -5.59 -9.19 -16.26
CA ARG A 83 -5.25 -10.57 -15.95
C ARG A 83 -4.18 -10.58 -14.85
N LEU A 84 -4.49 -11.20 -13.72
CA LEU A 84 -3.56 -11.42 -12.63
C LEU A 84 -2.74 -12.68 -12.89
N PHE A 85 -1.46 -12.66 -12.56
CA PHE A 85 -0.64 -13.87 -12.63
C PHE A 85 -1.01 -14.86 -11.52
N ALA A 86 -1.64 -14.38 -10.45
CA ALA A 86 -2.26 -15.23 -9.44
C ALA A 86 -3.53 -15.91 -9.98
N ARG A 87 -3.47 -17.24 -10.12
CA ARG A 87 -4.57 -18.13 -10.56
C ARG A 87 -5.22 -17.77 -11.89
N ASP A 88 -4.51 -17.02 -12.74
CA ASP A 88 -5.01 -16.54 -14.02
C ASP A 88 -6.33 -15.76 -13.95
N LEU A 89 -6.59 -15.10 -12.81
CA LEU A 89 -7.82 -14.35 -12.62
C LEU A 89 -7.90 -13.21 -13.61
N GLN A 90 -9.06 -13.06 -14.24
CA GLN A 90 -9.31 -12.05 -15.24
C GLN A 90 -10.60 -11.29 -14.98
N GLY A 91 -10.62 -10.04 -15.42
CA GLY A 91 -11.78 -9.17 -15.42
C GLY A 91 -11.81 -8.31 -16.69
N LYS A 92 -13.00 -7.91 -17.12
CA LYS A 92 -13.20 -7.15 -18.36
C LYS A 92 -14.34 -6.15 -18.26
N GLY A 93 -14.27 -5.10 -19.07
CA GLY A 93 -15.35 -4.12 -19.23
C GLY A 93 -15.37 -3.04 -18.13
N PHE A 94 -14.21 -2.69 -17.58
CA PHE A 94 -14.13 -1.65 -16.56
C PHE A 94 -14.03 -0.26 -17.18
N ALA A 95 -14.93 0.64 -16.76
CA ALA A 95 -14.99 2.01 -17.26
C ALA A 95 -13.80 2.88 -16.81
N THR A 96 -13.22 2.59 -15.64
CA THR A 96 -12.11 3.37 -15.10
C THR A 96 -11.09 2.45 -14.43
N ARG A 97 -9.84 2.91 -14.33
CA ARG A 97 -8.79 2.21 -13.56
C ARG A 97 -9.20 1.97 -12.10
N THR A 98 -9.94 2.90 -11.50
CA THR A 98 -10.43 2.75 -10.12
C THR A 98 -11.37 1.57 -9.98
N LEU A 99 -12.38 1.44 -10.85
CA LEU A 99 -13.33 0.31 -10.81
C LEU A 99 -12.62 -1.04 -11.03
N LEU A 100 -11.61 -1.05 -11.90
CA LEU A 100 -10.77 -2.21 -12.12
C LEU A 100 -10.00 -2.61 -10.84
N LEU A 101 -9.39 -1.63 -10.18
CA LEU A 101 -8.66 -1.87 -8.93
C LEU A 101 -9.58 -2.29 -7.78
N GLU A 102 -10.79 -1.73 -7.70
CA GLU A 102 -11.82 -2.14 -6.73
C GLU A 102 -12.23 -3.61 -6.91
N ASP A 103 -12.39 -4.09 -8.14
CA ASP A 103 -12.68 -5.51 -8.39
C ASP A 103 -11.52 -6.41 -7.96
N ILE A 104 -10.28 -6.02 -8.26
CA ILE A 104 -9.08 -6.76 -7.84
C ILE A 104 -8.99 -6.79 -6.31
N ALA A 105 -9.16 -5.65 -5.64
CA ALA A 105 -9.15 -5.54 -4.20
C ALA A 105 -10.18 -6.48 -3.57
N ARG A 106 -11.43 -6.40 -4.02
CA ARG A 106 -12.54 -7.25 -3.56
C ARG A 106 -12.21 -8.75 -3.67
N ARG A 107 -11.59 -9.19 -4.76
CA ARG A 107 -11.21 -10.61 -4.97
C ARG A 107 -10.06 -11.06 -4.08
N ILE A 108 -9.09 -10.18 -3.84
CA ILE A 108 -7.99 -10.45 -2.91
C ILE A 108 -8.52 -10.54 -1.47
N GLU A 109 -9.41 -9.63 -1.07
CA GLU A 109 -10.04 -9.63 0.26
C GLU A 109 -10.95 -10.83 0.46
N ALA A 110 -11.62 -11.30 -0.60
CA ALA A 110 -12.38 -12.56 -0.60
C ALA A 110 -11.48 -13.81 -0.49
N GLY A 111 -10.16 -13.65 -0.58
CA GLY A 111 -9.19 -14.72 -0.43
C GLY A 111 -9.01 -15.59 -1.68
N GLU A 112 -9.44 -15.12 -2.86
CA GLU A 112 -9.39 -15.92 -4.10
C GLU A 112 -7.95 -16.28 -4.51
N VAL A 113 -6.96 -15.46 -4.13
CA VAL A 113 -5.55 -15.53 -4.58
C VAL A 113 -4.51 -15.45 -3.46
N SER A 114 -4.90 -15.62 -2.19
CA SER A 114 -4.02 -15.30 -1.05
C SER A 114 -2.69 -16.05 -1.02
N LYS A 115 -2.64 -17.30 -1.49
CA LYS A 115 -1.41 -18.11 -1.48
C LYS A 115 -0.48 -17.71 -2.63
N GLU A 116 -1.05 -17.39 -3.77
CA GLU A 116 -0.33 -17.04 -4.99
C GLU A 116 0.30 -15.65 -4.88
N LEU A 117 -0.36 -14.72 -4.19
CA LEU A 117 0.20 -13.39 -3.91
C LEU A 117 1.54 -13.43 -3.15
N LEU A 118 1.80 -14.49 -2.37
CA LEU A 118 3.06 -14.67 -1.64
C LEU A 118 4.22 -15.07 -2.54
N ASN A 119 3.93 -15.65 -3.71
CA ASN A 119 4.92 -16.19 -4.64
C ASN A 119 5.05 -15.34 -5.90
N LEU A 120 4.54 -14.11 -5.90
CA LEU A 120 4.67 -13.22 -7.04
C LEU A 120 6.14 -12.84 -7.26
N PRO A 121 6.58 -12.75 -8.53
CA PRO A 121 7.94 -12.32 -8.84
C PRO A 121 8.13 -10.85 -8.45
N GLU A 122 9.36 -10.51 -8.05
CA GLU A 122 9.75 -9.13 -7.81
C GLU A 122 9.86 -8.37 -9.14
N TRP A 123 9.37 -7.14 -9.15
CA TRP A 123 9.47 -6.27 -10.32
C TRP A 123 10.86 -5.64 -10.37
N ASP A 124 11.63 -5.95 -11.41
CA ASP A 124 13.03 -5.56 -11.57
C ASP A 124 13.23 -4.31 -12.43
N GLN A 125 12.21 -3.87 -13.17
CA GLN A 125 12.33 -2.73 -14.06
C GLN A 125 12.24 -1.40 -13.30
N PRO A 126 12.97 -0.37 -13.73
CA PRO A 126 12.93 0.94 -13.09
C PRO A 126 11.51 1.51 -13.18
N LEU A 127 10.87 1.66 -12.02
CA LEU A 127 9.61 2.37 -11.90
C LEU A 127 9.93 3.85 -12.10
N GLY A 128 9.25 4.49 -13.06
CA GLY A 128 9.35 5.94 -13.25
C GLY A 128 9.12 6.69 -11.94
N ALA A 129 9.58 7.94 -11.88
CA ALA A 129 9.80 8.71 -10.64
C ALA A 129 8.60 8.88 -9.68
N ASP A 130 7.40 8.37 -9.98
CA ASP A 130 6.34 8.33 -8.99
C ASP A 130 5.29 7.20 -9.17
N LEU A 131 5.53 6.09 -8.48
CA LEU A 131 4.55 5.02 -8.33
C LEU A 131 3.36 5.43 -7.43
N ASP A 132 3.56 6.36 -6.51
CA ASP A 132 2.52 6.76 -5.55
C ASP A 132 1.61 7.88 -6.09
N ARG A 133 2.00 8.60 -7.16
CA ARG A 133 1.16 9.62 -7.85
C ARG A 133 0.06 9.05 -8.74
N GLY A 134 0.18 7.82 -9.18
CA GLY A 134 -0.84 7.22 -10.06
C GLY A 134 -1.97 6.55 -9.29
N THR A 135 -2.98 6.07 -10.02
CA THR A 135 -4.13 5.36 -9.46
C THR A 135 -3.67 4.12 -8.70
N HIS A 136 -4.08 4.04 -7.44
CA HIS A 136 -3.78 2.93 -6.55
C HIS A 136 -4.96 2.64 -5.62
N THR A 137 -4.96 1.44 -5.04
CA THR A 137 -5.87 1.06 -3.96
C THR A 137 -5.10 0.25 -2.91
N ASP A 138 -5.50 0.38 -1.65
CA ASP A 138 -4.91 -0.37 -0.55
C ASP A 138 -5.81 -1.56 -0.22
N VAL A 139 -5.20 -2.71 0.04
CA VAL A 139 -5.88 -3.98 0.27
C VAL A 139 -5.34 -4.63 1.52
N SER A 140 -6.24 -5.13 2.36
CA SER A 140 -5.89 -5.89 3.54
C SER A 140 -6.24 -7.36 3.35
N MET A 141 -5.27 -8.24 3.58
CA MET A 141 -5.45 -9.68 3.42
C MET A 141 -5.08 -10.39 4.71
N LYS A 142 -5.96 -11.26 5.19
CA LYS A 142 -5.66 -12.14 6.31
C LYS A 142 -4.91 -13.37 5.79
N LEU A 143 -3.71 -13.63 6.29
CA LEU A 143 -3.04 -14.90 6.09
C LEU A 143 -3.85 -15.99 6.80
N GLY A 144 -4.35 -16.95 6.02
CA GLY A 144 -4.92 -18.18 6.58
C GLY A 144 -3.87 -18.90 7.42
N ARG A 145 -4.31 -19.49 8.54
CA ARG A 145 -3.48 -20.43 9.30
C ARG A 145 -3.31 -21.73 8.52
#